data_AF-A0A957UM27-F1
#
_entry.id   AF-A0A957UM27-F1
#
_cell.length_a   1.000
_cell.length_b   1.000
_cell.length_c   1.000
_cell.angle_alpha   90.00
_cell.angle_beta   90.00
_cell.angle_gamma   90.00
#
_symmetry.space_group_name_H-M   'P 1'
#
loop_
_entity.id
_entity.type
_entity.pdbx_description
1 polymer ?
#
loop_
_entity_poly.entity_id
_entity_poly.type
_entity_poly.pdbx_seq_one_letter_code
_entity_poly.pdbx_strand_id
1 'polypeptide(L)'
;MSVKPTYRIFYAVADSATAQVQGSRIWYYNLYLPLCDLGHDVVRFDYDLTPHTRHRDMTVARHRDFVYENRPKLEKALLDQIVRAHAEKPIDIFFSYFYAADITAATLEKIRDMGITTVNWYCNGSYQFNLVEEIAPAYSYCLVPEKFRLADYQRIGANPIYCQEAANPNVYMPHDLPYEFDVTFVGQKYGDRPVYIAHLRKQGIDARVWGPGWQSQAHHLPLWR
;
A
#
# COMPACT_ATOMS: atom_id res chain seq x y z
N MET A 1 -2.99 25.23 21.79
CA MET A 1 -2.93 24.20 20.73
C MET A 1 -1.84 23.22 21.14
N SER A 2 -2.18 21.95 21.40
CA SER A 2 -1.17 20.95 21.74
C SER A 2 -0.24 20.78 20.54
N VAL A 3 1.06 20.91 20.74
CA VAL A 3 2.05 20.55 19.71
C VAL A 3 1.80 19.09 19.36
N LYS A 4 1.52 18.80 18.09
CA LYS A 4 1.41 17.41 17.62
C LYS A 4 2.79 16.76 17.78
N PRO A 5 2.89 15.54 18.33
CA PRO A 5 4.17 14.86 18.42
C PRO A 5 4.75 14.64 17.01
N THR A 6 6.03 14.98 16.84
CA THR A 6 6.80 14.66 15.63
C THR A 6 7.48 13.31 15.82
N TYR A 7 7.18 12.35 14.96
CA TYR A 7 7.83 11.04 14.92
C TYR A 7 8.87 10.98 13.80
N ARG A 8 9.93 10.20 14.01
CA ARG A 8 10.83 9.73 12.96
C ARG A 8 10.39 8.35 12.49
N ILE A 9 10.06 8.25 11.22
CA ILE A 9 9.39 7.09 10.62
C ILE A 9 10.30 6.49 9.55
N PHE A 10 10.68 5.22 9.71
CA PHE A 10 11.28 4.45 8.63
C PHE A 10 10.17 3.86 7.77
N TYR A 11 10.06 4.34 6.54
CA TYR A 11 8.95 4.13 5.63
C TYR A 11 9.32 3.15 4.51
N ALA A 12 8.77 1.94 4.58
CA ALA A 12 8.98 0.84 3.63
C ALA A 12 7.69 0.52 2.87
N VAL A 13 7.27 1.45 2.03
CA VAL A 13 6.13 1.31 1.11
C VAL A 13 6.57 1.81 -0.26
N ALA A 14 6.21 1.09 -1.32
CA ALA A 14 6.49 1.55 -2.68
C ALA A 14 5.72 2.84 -3.00
N ASP A 15 6.10 3.55 -4.07
CA ASP A 15 5.36 4.73 -4.51
C ASP A 15 4.02 4.39 -5.18
N SER A 16 3.86 3.16 -5.67
CA SER A 16 2.70 2.74 -6.48
C SER A 16 2.05 1.47 -5.96
N ALA A 17 0.71 1.47 -5.95
CA ALA A 17 -0.10 0.28 -5.66
C ALA A 17 -0.05 -0.81 -6.75
N THR A 18 0.38 -0.45 -7.96
CA THR A 18 0.40 -1.35 -9.10
C THR A 18 1.49 -0.98 -10.08
N ALA A 19 2.14 -1.99 -10.66
CA ALA A 19 3.09 -1.79 -11.75
C ALA A 19 2.41 -1.70 -13.14
N GLN A 20 1.08 -1.91 -13.22
CA GLN A 20 0.34 -1.87 -14.50
C GLN A 20 0.10 -0.45 -15.01
N VAL A 21 0.26 0.56 -14.15
CA VAL A 21 0.15 1.98 -14.52
C VAL A 21 1.53 2.60 -14.40
N GLN A 22 2.18 2.80 -15.55
CA GLN A 22 3.52 3.37 -15.61
C GLN A 22 3.53 4.76 -14.98
N GLY A 23 4.52 5.02 -14.12
CA GLY A 23 4.67 6.31 -13.45
C GLY A 23 3.63 6.60 -12.35
N SER A 24 2.77 5.63 -12.00
CA SER A 24 1.86 5.80 -10.86
C SER A 24 2.65 6.06 -9.58
N ARG A 25 2.19 7.04 -8.81
CA ARG A 25 2.76 7.44 -7.50
C ARG A 25 1.66 7.55 -6.44
N ILE A 26 0.61 6.74 -6.57
CA ILE A 26 -0.59 6.87 -5.73
C ILE A 26 -0.31 6.74 -4.23
N TRP A 27 0.61 5.84 -3.83
CA TRP A 27 0.98 5.67 -2.43
C TRP A 27 1.92 6.78 -1.96
N TYR A 28 2.76 7.33 -2.83
CA TYR A 28 3.50 8.53 -2.52
C TYR A 28 2.56 9.70 -2.18
N TYR A 29 1.52 9.94 -3.00
CA TYR A 29 0.57 11.02 -2.77
C TYR A 29 -0.36 10.79 -1.58
N ASN A 30 -0.77 9.54 -1.30
CA ASN A 30 -1.79 9.27 -0.29
C ASN A 30 -1.25 8.74 1.05
N LEU A 31 0.04 8.37 1.14
CA LEU A 31 0.65 7.88 2.38
C LEU A 31 1.91 8.67 2.74
N TYR A 32 2.90 8.71 1.84
CA TYR A 32 4.17 9.36 2.12
C TYR A 32 4.02 10.87 2.36
N LEU A 33 3.42 11.59 1.41
CA LEU A 33 3.26 13.04 1.51
C LEU A 33 2.44 13.47 2.74
N PRO A 34 1.29 12.85 3.06
CA PRO A 34 0.56 13.18 4.28
C PRO A 34 1.39 13.02 5.57
N LEU A 35 2.28 12.02 5.66
CA LEU A 35 3.17 11.89 6.82
C LEU A 35 4.15 13.07 6.92
N CYS A 36 4.69 13.52 5.78
CA CYS A 36 5.55 14.71 5.73
C CYS A 36 4.77 15.99 6.03
N ASP A 37 3.57 16.16 5.48
CA ASP A 37 2.70 17.33 5.68
C ASP A 37 2.25 17.46 7.16
N LEU A 38 2.19 16.34 7.89
CA LEU A 38 1.96 16.31 9.33
C LEU A 38 3.18 16.72 10.17
N GLY A 39 4.33 16.97 9.53
CA GLY A 39 5.57 17.40 10.18
C GLY A 39 6.41 16.25 10.73
N HIS A 40 6.22 15.01 10.24
CA HIS A 40 7.05 13.87 10.62
C HIS A 40 8.36 13.82 9.83
N ASP A 41 9.38 13.23 10.44
CA ASP A 41 10.70 12.99 9.85
C ASP A 41 10.69 11.62 9.18
N VAL A 42 10.51 11.57 7.86
CA VAL A 42 10.27 10.31 7.14
C VAL A 42 11.53 9.87 6.38
N VAL A 43 12.14 8.77 6.84
CA VAL A 43 13.27 8.11 6.20
C VAL A 43 12.75 7.01 5.28
N ARG A 44 13.00 7.11 3.98
CA ARG A 44 12.49 6.13 3.01
C ARG A 44 13.42 4.92 2.90
N PHE A 45 12.81 3.74 2.81
CA PHE A 45 13.54 2.52 2.45
C PHE A 45 13.99 2.61 0.99
N ASP A 46 15.29 2.53 0.76
CA ASP A 46 15.89 2.53 -0.58
C ASP A 46 16.05 1.08 -1.07
N TYR A 47 14.97 0.53 -1.61
CA TYR A 47 14.93 -0.82 -2.18
C TYR A 47 13.77 -0.96 -3.18
N ASP A 48 14.00 -1.61 -4.32
CA ASP A 48 12.93 -1.86 -5.29
C ASP A 48 12.03 -3.02 -4.83
N LEU A 49 10.84 -2.66 -4.31
CA LEU A 49 9.81 -3.60 -3.88
C LEU A 49 8.95 -4.14 -5.03
N THR A 50 9.14 -3.66 -6.26
CA THR A 50 8.32 -4.05 -7.42
C THR A 50 8.40 -5.55 -7.72
N PRO A 51 9.60 -6.18 -7.76
CA PRO A 51 9.71 -7.61 -8.01
C PRO A 51 9.02 -8.44 -6.91
N HIS A 52 9.16 -8.02 -5.65
CA HIS A 52 8.54 -8.69 -4.51
C HIS A 52 7.00 -8.63 -4.59
N THR A 53 6.45 -7.45 -4.89
CA THR A 53 5.00 -7.26 -5.07
C THR A 53 4.43 -8.17 -6.17
N ARG A 54 5.18 -8.42 -7.25
CA ARG A 54 4.76 -9.30 -8.36
C ARG A 54 4.77 -10.78 -7.99
N HIS A 55 5.58 -11.18 -7.02
CA HIS A 55 5.79 -12.57 -6.59
C HIS A 55 5.27 -12.84 -5.17
N ARG A 56 4.28 -12.06 -4.71
CA ARG A 56 3.75 -12.13 -3.34
C ARG A 56 2.92 -13.38 -3.03
N ASP A 57 2.35 -14.01 -4.05
CA ASP A 57 1.47 -15.17 -3.87
C ASP A 57 2.29 -16.47 -3.79
N MET A 58 2.58 -16.90 -2.56
CA MET A 58 3.39 -18.10 -2.30
C MET A 58 2.67 -19.43 -2.62
N THR A 59 1.39 -19.40 -3.00
CA THR A 59 0.71 -20.60 -3.52
C THR A 59 1.19 -20.97 -4.92
N VAL A 60 1.79 -20.01 -5.64
CA VAL A 60 2.35 -20.20 -6.97
C VAL A 60 3.84 -20.60 -6.85
N ALA A 61 4.21 -21.77 -7.37
CA ALA A 61 5.56 -22.33 -7.22
C ALA A 61 6.68 -21.35 -7.62
N ARG A 62 6.60 -20.74 -8.81
CA ARG A 62 7.59 -19.75 -9.27
C ARG A 62 7.72 -18.53 -8.37
N HIS A 63 6.64 -18.11 -7.71
CA HIS A 63 6.67 -16.97 -6.80
C HIS A 63 7.35 -17.37 -5.50
N ARG A 64 7.04 -18.57 -4.99
CA ARG A 64 7.69 -19.14 -3.82
C ARG A 64 9.21 -19.28 -4.03
N ASP A 65 9.65 -19.76 -5.19
CA ASP A 65 11.08 -19.86 -5.51
C ASP A 65 11.76 -18.48 -5.49
N PHE A 66 11.11 -17.47 -6.10
CA PHE A 66 11.57 -16.08 -6.03
C PHE A 66 11.65 -15.58 -4.58
N VAL A 67 10.63 -15.84 -3.76
CA VAL A 67 10.57 -15.41 -2.36
C VAL A 67 11.68 -16.04 -1.54
N TYR A 68 11.92 -17.35 -1.67
CA TYR A 68 13.01 -18.02 -0.96
C TYR A 68 14.39 -17.44 -1.30
N GLU A 69 14.60 -17.07 -2.55
CA GLU A 69 15.87 -16.48 -2.98
C GLU A 69 16.03 -15.02 -2.56
N ASN A 70 14.95 -14.22 -2.61
CA ASN A 70 15.04 -12.76 -2.54
C ASN A 70 14.56 -12.15 -1.22
N ARG A 71 13.69 -12.82 -0.45
CA ARG A 71 13.25 -12.33 0.87
C ARG A 71 14.44 -12.11 1.82
N PRO A 72 15.42 -13.02 1.96
CA PRO A 72 16.58 -12.77 2.82
C PRO A 72 17.43 -11.57 2.39
N LYS A 73 17.48 -11.26 1.08
CA LYS A 73 18.20 -10.09 0.55
C LYS A 73 17.48 -8.79 0.92
N LEU A 74 16.15 -8.76 0.79
CA LEU A 74 15.31 -7.65 1.23
C LEU A 74 15.42 -7.44 2.74
N GLU A 75 15.26 -8.50 3.55
CA GLU A 75 15.35 -8.41 5.01
C GLU A 75 16.72 -7.92 5.48
N LYS A 76 17.81 -8.38 4.85
CA LYS A 76 19.15 -7.86 5.13
C LYS A 76 19.26 -6.37 4.80
N ALA A 77 18.84 -5.97 3.60
CA ALA A 77 18.89 -4.56 3.20
C ALA A 77 18.04 -3.66 4.11
N LEU A 78 16.88 -4.14 4.53
CA LEU A 78 15.97 -3.46 5.45
C LEU A 78 16.64 -3.24 6.81
N LEU A 79 17.15 -4.31 7.44
CA LEU A 79 17.80 -4.22 8.74
C LEU A 79 19.04 -3.34 8.68
N ASP A 80 19.88 -3.47 7.65
CA ASP A 80 21.09 -2.66 7.49
C ASP A 80 20.76 -1.15 7.39
N GLN A 81 19.67 -0.79 6.68
CA GLN A 81 19.23 0.60 6.55
C GLN A 81 18.55 1.11 7.83
N ILE A 82 17.73 0.30 8.50
CA ILE A 82 17.13 0.67 9.79
C ILE A 82 18.22 0.92 10.84
N VAL A 83 19.18 0.00 10.99
CA VAL A 83 20.28 0.13 11.97
C VAL A 83 21.07 1.41 11.73
N ARG A 84 21.42 1.70 10.48
CA ARG A 84 22.13 2.92 10.11
C ARG A 84 21.33 4.18 10.45
N ALA A 85 20.07 4.24 9.99
CA ALA A 85 19.22 5.40 10.21
C ALA A 85 18.88 5.61 11.69
N HIS A 86 18.72 4.53 12.46
CA HIS A 86 18.48 4.56 13.91
C HIS A 86 19.70 5.04 14.70
N ALA A 87 20.91 4.66 14.27
CA ALA A 87 22.17 5.11 14.87
C ALA A 87 22.43 6.61 14.62
N GLU A 88 22.02 7.14 13.46
CA GLU A 88 22.09 8.58 13.16
C GLU A 88 21.11 9.38 14.02
N LYS A 89 19.86 8.90 14.14
CA LYS A 89 18.82 9.47 14.99
C LYS A 89 17.75 8.41 15.26
N PRO A 90 17.32 8.19 16.51
CA PRO A 90 16.37 7.14 16.86
C PRO A 90 15.11 7.18 15.98
N ILE A 91 14.78 6.02 15.41
CA ILE A 91 13.53 5.78 14.70
C ILE A 91 12.47 5.42 15.73
N ASP A 92 11.31 6.09 15.67
CA ASP A 92 10.17 5.79 16.54
C ASP A 92 9.28 4.69 15.94
N ILE A 93 9.07 4.76 14.62
CA ILE A 93 8.11 3.91 13.90
C ILE A 93 8.77 3.29 12.66
N PHE A 94 8.59 1.98 12.49
CA PHE A 94 8.74 1.29 11.21
C PHE A 94 7.35 1.16 10.58
N PHE A 95 7.12 1.81 9.43
CA PHE A 95 5.86 1.80 8.72
C PHE A 95 6.00 1.08 7.37
N SER A 96 5.26 0.00 7.17
CA SER A 96 5.36 -0.84 5.97
C SER A 96 4.02 -1.11 5.29
N TYR A 97 4.12 -1.56 4.05
CA TYR A 97 3.06 -2.27 3.33
C TYR A 97 3.67 -3.58 2.84
N PHE A 98 3.77 -4.56 3.73
CA PHE A 98 4.47 -5.82 3.47
C PHE A 98 3.53 -7.02 3.54
N TYR A 99 3.87 -8.03 2.74
CA TYR A 99 3.33 -9.38 2.74
C TYR A 99 4.26 -10.33 3.49
N ALA A 100 3.79 -11.54 3.83
CA ALA A 100 4.65 -12.62 4.35
C ALA A 100 5.77 -13.02 3.35
N ALA A 101 5.60 -12.68 2.07
CA ALA A 101 6.61 -12.81 1.04
C ALA A 101 7.79 -11.81 1.17
N ASP A 102 7.60 -10.69 1.88
CA ASP A 102 8.60 -9.62 1.99
C ASP A 102 9.43 -9.73 3.27
N ILE A 103 8.84 -10.23 4.36
CA ILE A 103 9.43 -10.22 5.69
C ILE A 103 8.96 -11.40 6.53
N THR A 104 9.78 -11.83 7.48
CA THR A 104 9.44 -12.84 8.50
C THR A 104 9.13 -12.21 9.86
N ALA A 105 8.40 -12.93 10.71
CA ALA A 105 8.17 -12.54 12.11
C ALA A 105 9.50 -12.32 12.87
N ALA A 106 10.50 -13.18 12.65
CA ALA A 106 11.81 -13.06 13.28
C ALA A 106 12.55 -11.76 12.90
N THR A 107 12.38 -11.27 11.68
CA THR A 107 12.95 -9.97 11.27
C THR A 107 12.18 -8.80 11.91
N LEU A 108 10.86 -8.90 12.05
CA LEU A 108 10.05 -7.91 12.76
C LEU A 108 10.40 -7.83 14.25
N GLU A 109 10.66 -8.97 14.90
CA GLU A 109 11.13 -9.05 16.28
C GLU A 109 12.44 -8.29 16.46
N LYS A 110 13.42 -8.48 15.56
CA LYS A 110 14.69 -7.72 15.60
C LYS A 110 14.48 -6.21 15.52
N ILE A 111 13.52 -5.74 14.71
CA ILE A 111 13.19 -4.31 14.62
C ILE A 111 12.57 -3.83 15.94
N ARG A 112 11.68 -4.62 16.54
CA ARG A 112 11.06 -4.32 17.84
C ARG A 112 12.05 -4.32 19.00
N ASP A 113 13.04 -5.21 18.98
CA ASP A 113 14.11 -5.28 19.99
C ASP A 113 14.98 -4.01 20.01
N MET A 114 14.98 -3.23 18.91
CA MET A 114 15.58 -1.89 18.86
C MET A 114 14.70 -0.81 19.53
N GLY A 115 13.55 -1.18 20.10
CA GLY A 115 12.57 -0.26 20.67
C GLY A 115 11.68 0.44 19.64
N ILE A 116 11.70 0.00 18.38
CA ILE A 116 10.94 0.62 17.28
C ILE A 116 9.52 0.05 17.22
N THR A 117 8.52 0.93 17.16
CA THR A 117 7.12 0.51 16.98
C THR A 117 6.90 0.07 15.53
N THR A 118 6.46 -1.17 15.31
CA THR A 118 6.23 -1.71 13.97
C THR A 118 4.77 -1.61 13.56
N VAL A 119 4.50 -1.01 12.40
CA VAL A 119 3.15 -0.79 11.86
C VAL A 119 3.07 -1.27 10.42
N ASN A 120 2.15 -2.19 10.13
CA ASN A 120 1.83 -2.58 8.76
C ASN A 120 0.48 -1.98 8.35
N TRP A 121 0.41 -1.29 7.22
CA TRP A 121 -0.84 -0.95 6.57
C TRP A 121 -1.14 -1.95 5.46
N TYR A 122 -2.36 -2.49 5.40
CA TYR A 122 -2.74 -3.49 4.40
C TYR A 122 -4.20 -3.34 3.96
N CYS A 123 -4.43 -3.14 2.66
CA CYS A 123 -5.73 -2.80 2.10
C CYS A 123 -6.33 -3.84 1.12
N ASN A 124 -5.86 -5.08 1.17
CA ASN A 124 -6.44 -6.20 0.41
C ASN A 124 -7.01 -7.29 1.33
N GLY A 125 -7.29 -6.97 2.60
CA GLY A 125 -7.75 -7.92 3.61
C GLY A 125 -9.10 -8.56 3.26
N SER A 126 -9.94 -7.89 2.47
CA SER A 126 -11.24 -8.41 2.02
C SER A 126 -11.14 -9.80 1.36
N TYR A 127 -10.09 -10.10 0.60
CA TYR A 127 -9.97 -11.37 -0.14
C TYR A 127 -8.54 -11.94 -0.16
N GLN A 128 -7.56 -11.29 0.46
CA GLN A 128 -6.15 -11.74 0.50
C GLN A 128 -5.53 -11.68 1.90
N PHE A 129 -6.35 -11.80 2.96
CA PHE A 129 -5.86 -11.78 4.35
C PHE A 129 -4.75 -12.81 4.61
N ASN A 130 -4.82 -13.97 3.94
CA ASN A 130 -3.79 -15.01 4.00
C ASN A 130 -2.37 -14.54 3.62
N LEU A 131 -2.23 -13.43 2.89
CA LEU A 131 -0.91 -12.89 2.52
C LEU A 131 -0.19 -12.18 3.67
N VAL A 132 -0.91 -11.85 4.76
CA VAL A 132 -0.36 -11.14 5.93
C VAL A 132 -0.59 -11.88 7.24
N GLU A 133 -1.43 -12.93 7.24
CA GLU A 133 -1.81 -13.70 8.42
C GLU A 133 -0.61 -14.16 9.26
N GLU A 134 0.44 -14.69 8.62
CA GLU A 134 1.65 -15.20 9.32
C GLU A 134 2.45 -14.09 10.04
N ILE A 135 2.48 -12.88 9.47
CA ILE A 135 3.33 -11.79 9.97
C ILE A 135 2.57 -10.78 10.84
N ALA A 136 1.24 -10.72 10.72
CA ALA A 136 0.41 -9.75 11.43
C ALA A 136 0.60 -9.77 12.96
N PRO A 137 0.74 -10.93 13.64
CA PRO A 137 0.96 -10.96 15.09
C PRO A 137 2.32 -10.41 15.55
N ALA A 138 3.30 -10.34 14.65
CA ALA A 138 4.63 -9.82 14.95
C ALA A 138 4.71 -8.29 14.86
N TYR A 139 3.71 -7.63 14.24
CA TYR A 139 3.61 -6.18 14.24
C TYR A 139 3.08 -5.66 15.58
N SER A 140 3.54 -4.46 15.96
CA SER A 140 2.98 -3.75 17.11
C SER A 140 1.53 -3.36 16.84
N TYR A 141 1.25 -2.89 15.61
CA TYR A 141 -0.09 -2.60 15.12
C TYR A 141 -0.28 -2.95 13.64
N CYS A 142 -1.49 -3.36 13.27
CA CYS A 142 -1.91 -3.50 11.87
C CYS A 142 -2.98 -2.44 11.55
N LEU A 143 -2.74 -1.56 10.57
CA LEU A 143 -3.76 -0.64 10.08
C LEU A 143 -4.65 -1.37 9.06
N VAL A 144 -5.93 -1.50 9.42
CA VAL A 144 -6.91 -2.31 8.68
C VAL A 144 -8.05 -1.42 8.18
N PRO A 145 -8.23 -1.24 6.87
CA PRO A 145 -9.33 -0.47 6.31
C PRO A 145 -10.65 -1.24 6.23
N GLU A 146 -10.60 -2.58 6.23
CA GLU A 146 -11.80 -3.39 6.28
C GLU A 146 -12.27 -3.61 7.73
N LYS A 147 -13.25 -2.80 8.18
CA LYS A 147 -13.78 -2.89 9.55
C LYS A 147 -14.20 -4.32 9.96
N PHE A 148 -14.76 -5.10 9.04
CA PHE A 148 -15.18 -6.47 9.33
C PHE A 148 -14.00 -7.45 9.49
N ARG A 149 -12.80 -7.12 9.02
CA ARG A 149 -11.59 -7.93 9.16
C ARG A 149 -10.88 -7.75 10.50
N LEU A 150 -11.22 -6.75 11.31
CA LEU A 150 -10.60 -6.55 12.63
C LEU A 150 -10.68 -7.82 13.50
N ALA A 151 -11.82 -8.52 13.47
CA ALA A 151 -12.00 -9.77 14.20
C ALA A 151 -11.08 -10.91 13.72
N ASP A 152 -10.71 -10.92 12.43
CA ASP A 152 -9.81 -11.92 11.87
C ASP A 152 -8.38 -11.69 12.36
N TYR A 153 -7.90 -10.45 12.38
CA TYR A 153 -6.61 -10.07 12.97
C TYR A 153 -6.55 -10.38 14.46
N GLN A 154 -7.61 -10.07 15.23
CA GLN A 154 -7.66 -10.39 16.66
C GLN A 154 -7.60 -11.90 16.92
N ARG A 155 -8.25 -12.72 16.09
CA ARG A 155 -8.29 -14.18 16.25
C ARG A 155 -6.91 -14.83 16.14
N ILE A 156 -6.02 -14.25 15.33
CA ILE A 156 -4.64 -14.73 15.16
C ILE A 156 -3.67 -14.07 16.14
N GLY A 157 -4.15 -13.26 17.09
CA GLY A 157 -3.32 -12.59 18.09
C GLY A 157 -2.63 -11.32 17.60
N ALA A 158 -3.09 -10.72 16.50
CA ALA A 158 -2.59 -9.43 16.04
C ALA A 158 -3.33 -8.26 16.71
N ASN A 159 -2.77 -7.06 16.57
CA ASN A 159 -3.28 -5.81 17.15
C ASN A 159 -3.82 -4.87 16.07
N PRO A 160 -5.05 -5.08 15.56
CA PRO A 160 -5.57 -4.25 14.48
C PRO A 160 -6.11 -2.91 14.98
N ILE A 161 -5.85 -1.86 14.21
CA ILE A 161 -6.46 -0.54 14.34
C ILE A 161 -7.25 -0.27 13.06
N TYR A 162 -8.52 0.08 13.22
CA TYR A 162 -9.33 0.51 12.09
C TYR A 162 -8.78 1.81 11.50
N CYS A 163 -8.45 1.80 10.21
CA CYS A 163 -7.91 2.96 9.50
C CYS A 163 -8.65 3.14 8.17
N GLN A 164 -9.55 4.12 8.10
CA GLN A 164 -10.29 4.40 6.88
C GLN A 164 -9.38 4.96 5.79
N GLU A 165 -9.50 4.44 4.56
CA GLU A 165 -8.82 5.02 3.41
C GLU A 165 -9.44 6.37 3.02
N ALA A 166 -8.59 7.32 2.67
CA ALA A 166 -8.98 8.66 2.23
C ALA A 166 -8.08 9.12 1.08
N ALA A 167 -8.52 10.16 0.38
CA ALA A 167 -7.75 10.82 -0.65
C ALA A 167 -7.00 12.02 -0.05
N ASN A 168 -5.75 12.25 -0.45
CA ASN A 168 -4.99 13.42 -0.02
C ASN A 168 -5.66 14.73 -0.51
N PRO A 169 -6.18 15.59 0.37
CA PRO A 169 -6.89 16.81 -0.04
C PRO A 169 -5.99 17.87 -0.68
N ASN A 170 -4.66 17.77 -0.52
CA ASN A 170 -3.70 18.64 -1.20
C ASN A 170 -3.47 18.25 -2.67
N VAL A 171 -3.94 17.07 -3.08
CA VAL A 171 -3.80 16.53 -4.44
C VAL A 171 -5.17 16.39 -5.10
N TYR A 172 -6.15 15.83 -4.39
CA TYR A 172 -7.50 15.58 -4.87
C TYR A 172 -8.43 16.65 -4.31
N MET A 173 -8.43 17.79 -4.99
CA MET A 173 -9.24 18.95 -4.64
C MET A 173 -10.14 19.35 -5.81
N PRO A 174 -11.24 20.09 -5.55
CA PRO A 174 -12.01 20.69 -6.63
C PRO A 174 -11.13 21.58 -7.50
N HIS A 175 -11.21 21.37 -8.80
CA HIS A 175 -10.60 22.24 -9.82
C HIS A 175 -11.72 22.96 -10.58
N ASP A 176 -11.47 24.21 -10.98
CA ASP A 176 -12.38 24.97 -11.83
C ASP A 176 -12.23 24.50 -13.29
N LEU A 177 -12.92 23.41 -13.60
CA LEU A 177 -12.89 22.75 -14.92
C LEU A 177 -14.32 22.63 -15.48
N PRO A 178 -14.49 22.67 -16.81
CA PRO A 178 -15.78 22.41 -17.43
C PRO A 178 -16.35 21.05 -17.03
N TYR A 179 -17.66 20.99 -16.88
CA TYR A 179 -18.37 19.74 -16.69
C TYR A 179 -18.38 18.94 -18.01
N GLU A 180 -17.64 17.83 -18.07
CA GLU A 180 -17.46 17.03 -19.29
C GLU A 180 -18.11 15.64 -19.22
N PHE A 181 -18.15 15.03 -18.03
CA PHE A 181 -18.55 13.63 -17.88
C PHE A 181 -19.57 13.46 -16.75
N ASP A 182 -20.69 12.80 -17.05
CA ASP A 182 -21.70 12.45 -16.04
C ASP A 182 -21.25 11.31 -15.12
N VAL A 183 -20.63 10.28 -15.70
CA VAL A 183 -20.19 9.09 -14.97
C VAL A 183 -18.81 8.68 -15.44
N THR A 184 -17.86 8.66 -14.50
CA THR A 184 -16.49 8.21 -14.72
C THR A 184 -16.14 7.05 -13.79
N PHE A 185 -15.32 6.13 -14.30
CA PHE A 185 -14.70 5.07 -13.50
C PHE A 185 -13.22 4.98 -13.83
N VAL A 186 -12.37 5.07 -12.81
CA VAL A 186 -10.91 4.95 -12.95
C VAL A 186 -10.43 3.73 -12.16
N GLY A 187 -9.86 2.75 -12.86
CA GLY A 187 -9.31 1.54 -12.24
C GLY A 187 -9.15 0.40 -13.24
N GLN A 188 -8.45 -0.66 -12.86
CA GLN A 188 -8.27 -1.83 -13.73
C GLN A 188 -9.63 -2.52 -14.05
N LYS A 189 -9.76 -3.05 -15.27
CA LYS A 189 -10.86 -3.93 -15.70
C LYS A 189 -10.67 -5.34 -15.13
N TYR A 190 -11.35 -5.64 -14.03
CA TYR A 190 -11.38 -6.97 -13.43
C TYR A 190 -12.65 -7.18 -12.60
N GLY A 191 -12.92 -8.43 -12.22
CA GLY A 191 -14.11 -8.80 -11.44
C GLY A 191 -15.41 -8.36 -12.12
N ASP A 192 -16.36 -7.87 -11.32
CA ASP A 192 -17.70 -7.47 -11.79
C ASP A 192 -17.75 -6.08 -12.43
N ARG A 193 -16.64 -5.33 -12.40
CA ARG A 193 -16.57 -3.96 -12.96
C ARG A 193 -17.11 -3.89 -14.40
N PRO A 194 -16.75 -4.79 -15.34
CA PRO A 194 -17.26 -4.75 -16.71
C PRO A 194 -18.77 -4.94 -16.80
N VAL A 195 -19.35 -5.74 -15.91
CA VAL A 195 -20.80 -6.01 -15.85
C VAL A 195 -21.54 -4.73 -15.46
N TYR A 196 -21.05 -4.02 -14.43
CA TYR A 196 -21.65 -2.75 -14.00
C TYR A 196 -21.58 -1.67 -15.08
N ILE A 197 -20.41 -1.49 -15.71
CA ILE A 197 -20.26 -0.52 -16.80
C ILE A 197 -21.16 -0.86 -18.00
N ALA A 198 -21.25 -2.14 -18.36
CA ALA A 198 -22.13 -2.58 -19.45
C ALA A 198 -23.61 -2.35 -19.10
N HIS A 199 -24.02 -2.57 -17.85
CA HIS A 199 -25.37 -2.31 -17.39
C HIS A 199 -25.73 -0.83 -17.52
N LEU A 200 -24.88 0.09 -17.04
CA LEU A 200 -25.10 1.53 -17.17
C LEU A 200 -25.27 1.97 -18.62
N ARG A 201 -24.38 1.50 -19.51
CA ARG A 201 -24.45 1.83 -20.94
C ARG A 201 -25.71 1.27 -21.63
N LYS A 202 -26.17 0.08 -21.24
CA LYS A 202 -27.44 -0.48 -21.74
C LYS A 202 -28.66 0.34 -21.34
N GLN A 203 -28.58 1.10 -20.24
CA GLN A 203 -29.62 2.04 -19.80
C GLN A 203 -29.47 3.45 -20.43
N GLY A 204 -28.56 3.62 -21.40
CA GLY A 204 -28.33 4.90 -22.07
C GLY A 204 -27.45 5.90 -21.29
N ILE A 205 -26.78 5.46 -20.21
CA ILE A 205 -25.88 6.30 -19.42
C ILE A 205 -24.49 6.31 -20.06
N ASP A 206 -23.92 7.51 -20.27
CA ASP A 206 -22.56 7.67 -20.79
C ASP A 206 -21.48 7.41 -19.73
N ALA A 207 -21.32 6.13 -19.34
CA ALA A 207 -20.28 5.72 -18.40
C ALA A 207 -18.91 5.59 -19.08
N ARG A 208 -17.99 6.49 -18.74
CA ARG A 208 -16.60 6.53 -19.22
C ARG A 208 -15.65 5.80 -18.29
N VAL A 209 -14.68 5.09 -18.86
CA VAL A 209 -13.77 4.21 -18.11
C VAL A 209 -12.31 4.46 -18.50
N TRP A 210 -11.44 4.47 -17.50
CA TRP A 210 -9.98 4.56 -17.65
C TRP A 210 -9.28 3.53 -16.78
N GLY A 211 -8.14 3.03 -17.26
CA GLY A 211 -7.28 2.10 -16.52
C GLY A 211 -6.98 0.80 -17.27
N PRO A 212 -6.09 -0.04 -16.72
CA PRO A 212 -5.62 -1.23 -17.42
C PRO A 212 -6.74 -2.19 -17.79
N GLY A 213 -6.70 -2.71 -19.02
CA GLY A 213 -7.62 -3.74 -19.51
C GLY A 213 -8.98 -3.23 -20.05
N TRP A 214 -9.35 -1.96 -19.86
CA TRP A 214 -10.63 -1.43 -20.38
C TRP A 214 -10.67 -1.27 -21.90
N GLN A 215 -9.56 -0.87 -22.52
CA GLN A 215 -9.46 -0.63 -23.96
C GLN A 215 -8.14 -1.19 -24.48
N SER A 216 -8.11 -1.75 -25.69
CA SER A 216 -6.87 -2.05 -26.42
C SER A 216 -6.14 -0.79 -26.93
N GLN A 217 -6.83 0.36 -27.00
CA GLN A 217 -6.38 1.63 -27.60
C GLN A 217 -6.53 2.85 -26.67
N ALA A 218 -6.50 2.71 -25.34
CA ALA A 218 -6.53 3.87 -24.43
C ALA A 218 -5.28 4.78 -24.52
N HIS A 219 -4.37 4.54 -25.46
CA HIS A 219 -3.19 5.36 -25.72
C HIS A 219 -3.46 6.59 -26.61
N HIS A 220 -4.69 6.80 -27.10
CA HIS A 220 -5.00 7.89 -28.05
C HIS A 220 -6.03 8.92 -27.57
N LEU A 221 -6.46 8.88 -26.30
CA LEU A 221 -7.07 10.04 -25.66
C LEU A 221 -5.95 10.78 -24.93
N PRO A 222 -5.65 12.05 -25.27
CA PRO A 222 -4.60 12.79 -24.57
C PRO A 222 -4.96 12.84 -23.09
N LEU A 223 -3.99 12.48 -22.24
CA LEU A 223 -4.12 12.45 -20.77
C LEU A 223 -4.29 13.83 -20.13
N TRP A 224 -4.60 14.85 -20.93
CA TRP A 224 -4.79 16.24 -20.55
C TRP A 224 -5.32 16.99 -21.78
N ARG A 225 -6.44 17.66 -21.63
CA ARG A 225 -6.70 18.96 -22.26
C ARG A 225 -7.07 19.91 -21.15
#